data_AF-M5TJ90-F1
#
_entry.id   AF-M5TJ90-F1
#
_cell.length_a   1.000
_cell.length_b   1.000
_cell.length_c   1.000
_cell.angle_alpha   90.00
_cell.angle_beta   90.00
_cell.angle_gamma   90.00
#
_symmetry.space_group_name_H-M   'P 1'
#
loop_
_entity.id
_entity.type
_entity.pdbx_description
1 polymer ?
#
loop_
_entity_poly.entity_id
_entity_poly.type
_entity_poly.pdbx_seq_one_letter_code
_entity_poly.pdbx_strand_id
1 'polypeptide(L)'
;MLATFAATLLPVNSLSAQEALTPVAPSESSGAVATTTEPVVIVTIGSVNQLTQDFNYLSGALGQPQFGGMFAMMAGTFTQGVDTSKPVGILVPLVDGTPEPIALVPTADVKTVLKRLEAQTGPADELDDGTLVVAIGANTIFIRQVGNWAVLARNRSVLDQAPADPASLISEMGTDYDIAVRLDMQQVPPAIRDALIGQLRQGFDQAMERQGGDDAESARDYAEQSMAQLEQVISQTDDLMIGVDIDATGRRIVVDASFTAIPGTKLATIYAAQKPIPSAYSMVVRDGAAAYMHAAASISPETIEQARGSVENAIKMASNVLGKSDKLSESEVGEATEVINRIADLVLASYEEGKLDAGALLLTDAGSMKFAFGSFIADGGEAASIVKDIANKLQGHRDAPRFEFDRDTYGGVTMHLVEAEVPADEDEVRKVFGDTVRVHIGTGEKSVYVALGDQSVDLMKEMIDGAASPVAASDDLARIELNLLPILQYAQSVESNDAIASMIDALSRADDAGTLRVVSKAIDNGQRSRIVLGDGLLRAIGGAVREAQMKKMQQNNGQF
;
A
#
# COMPACT_ATOMS: atom_id res chain seq x y z
N MET A 1 -1.30 10.53 -16.22
CA MET A 1 -0.99 9.11 -16.50
C MET A 1 -0.22 8.43 -15.37
N LEU A 2 0.95 8.90 -14.92
CA LEU A 2 1.70 8.24 -13.83
C LEU A 2 0.94 8.09 -12.49
N ALA A 3 0.10 9.05 -12.11
CA ALA A 3 -0.74 8.96 -10.90
C ALA A 3 -1.88 7.91 -11.01
N THR A 4 -2.33 7.61 -12.23
CA THR A 4 -3.35 6.60 -12.50
C THR A 4 -2.74 5.19 -12.58
N PHE A 5 -1.49 5.08 -13.04
CA PHE A 5 -0.75 3.81 -13.09
C PHE A 5 -0.24 3.31 -11.73
N ALA A 6 0.04 4.20 -10.78
CA ALA A 6 0.40 3.80 -9.41
C ALA A 6 -0.81 3.35 -8.57
N ALA A 7 -2.01 3.84 -8.90
CA ALA A 7 -3.24 3.54 -8.17
C ALA A 7 -3.78 2.12 -8.40
N THR A 8 -3.34 1.42 -9.46
CA THR A 8 -3.77 0.05 -9.77
C THR A 8 -2.87 -1.03 -9.17
N LEU A 9 -1.69 -0.67 -8.65
CA LEU A 9 -0.71 -1.62 -8.08
C LEU A 9 -0.75 -1.71 -6.55
N LEU A 10 -1.51 -0.82 -5.90
CA LEU A 10 -1.83 -0.91 -4.48
C LEU A 10 -3.26 -1.43 -4.37
N PRO A 11 -3.52 -2.61 -3.74
CA PRO A 11 -4.86 -2.83 -3.24
C PRO A 11 -5.11 -1.72 -2.20
N VAL A 12 -6.33 -1.20 -2.16
CA VAL A 12 -6.80 -0.19 -1.21
C VAL A 12 -6.56 1.27 -1.65
N ASN A 13 -7.52 1.79 -2.44
CA ASN A 13 -7.95 3.17 -2.23
C ASN A 13 -8.45 3.26 -0.78
N SER A 14 -7.71 3.99 0.04
CA SER A 14 -7.99 4.18 1.46
C SER A 14 -9.37 4.83 1.67
N LEU A 15 -10.36 4.01 2.01
CA LEU A 15 -11.60 4.45 2.64
C LEU A 15 -11.26 4.87 4.08
N SER A 16 -10.97 6.15 4.28
CA SER A 16 -11.00 6.77 5.60
C SER A 16 -12.46 6.95 6.02
N ALA A 17 -13.09 5.89 6.50
CA ALA A 17 -14.38 5.93 7.18
C ALA A 17 -14.15 6.07 8.69
N GLN A 18 -13.96 7.30 9.13
CA GLN A 18 -13.92 7.66 10.54
C GLN A 18 -15.30 8.19 10.91
N GLU A 19 -16.24 7.31 11.30
CA GLU A 19 -17.32 7.66 12.25
C GLU A 19 -18.13 6.43 12.73
N ALA A 20 -18.15 6.31 14.06
CA ALA A 20 -18.99 5.52 14.98
C ALA A 20 -19.99 4.49 14.39
N LEU A 21 -19.59 3.23 14.38
CA LEU A 21 -20.52 2.10 14.41
C LEU A 21 -21.08 1.95 15.84
N THR A 22 -22.32 2.38 16.07
CA THR A 22 -23.07 1.99 17.26
C THR A 22 -23.57 0.54 17.13
N PRO A 23 -23.48 -0.31 18.16
CA PRO A 23 -23.95 -1.69 18.08
C PRO A 23 -25.47 -1.73 17.92
N VAL A 24 -25.97 -2.50 16.95
CA VAL A 24 -27.38 -2.86 16.85
C VAL A 24 -27.64 -4.07 17.76
N ALA A 25 -28.62 -3.97 18.66
CA ALA A 25 -29.02 -5.07 19.53
C ALA A 25 -29.79 -6.16 18.74
N PRO A 26 -29.49 -7.46 18.92
CA PRO A 26 -30.26 -8.52 18.28
C PRO A 26 -31.61 -8.72 18.96
N SER A 27 -32.67 -8.85 18.15
CA SER A 27 -33.98 -9.35 18.57
C SER A 27 -33.92 -10.86 18.79
N GLU A 28 -34.36 -11.32 19.96
CA GLU A 28 -34.38 -12.74 20.35
C GLU A 28 -35.28 -13.60 19.45
N SER A 29 -34.73 -14.67 18.88
CA SER A 29 -35.47 -15.94 18.76
C SER A 29 -34.55 -17.16 18.62
N SER A 30 -34.55 -17.96 19.68
CA SER A 30 -34.48 -19.42 19.80
C SER A 30 -33.64 -20.26 18.81
N GLY A 31 -32.46 -20.69 19.29
CA GLY A 31 -32.11 -22.11 19.47
C GLY A 31 -31.67 -22.91 18.24
N ALA A 32 -30.36 -23.01 18.04
CA ALA A 32 -29.71 -24.16 17.38
C ALA A 32 -28.26 -24.33 17.86
N VAL A 33 -27.89 -25.59 18.08
CA VAL A 33 -26.59 -26.20 18.42
C VAL A 33 -25.36 -25.33 18.16
N ALA A 34 -24.57 -25.09 19.22
CA ALA A 34 -23.23 -24.51 19.15
C ALA A 34 -22.29 -25.42 18.35
N THR A 35 -22.19 -25.18 17.05
CA THR A 35 -21.10 -25.67 16.22
C THR A 35 -19.86 -24.85 16.53
N THR A 36 -18.77 -25.50 16.97
CA THR A 36 -17.44 -24.90 17.12
C THR A 36 -17.14 -24.03 15.91
N THR A 37 -17.16 -22.72 16.10
CA THR A 37 -16.95 -21.75 15.03
C THR A 37 -15.46 -21.48 14.99
N GLU A 38 -14.80 -21.82 13.89
CA GLU A 38 -13.41 -21.41 13.69
C GLU A 38 -13.32 -19.88 13.84
N PRO A 39 -12.20 -19.35 14.36
CA PRO A 39 -12.10 -17.93 14.65
C PRO A 39 -12.17 -17.10 13.37
N VAL A 40 -12.98 -16.06 13.39
CA VAL A 40 -13.08 -15.07 12.30
C VAL A 40 -11.82 -14.23 12.23
N VAL A 41 -11.31 -13.79 13.38
CA VAL A 41 -10.07 -13.02 13.46
C VAL A 41 -9.05 -13.78 14.28
N ILE A 42 -7.83 -13.85 13.76
CA ILE A 42 -6.65 -14.30 14.50
C ILE A 42 -5.69 -13.13 14.57
N VAL A 43 -5.36 -12.71 15.79
CA VAL A 43 -4.28 -11.76 16.04
C VAL A 43 -3.14 -12.50 16.70
N THR A 44 -1.93 -12.33 16.17
CA THR A 44 -0.72 -12.87 16.79
C THR A 44 0.18 -11.72 17.18
N ILE A 45 0.79 -11.86 18.35
CA ILE A 45 1.83 -10.97 18.84
C ILE A 45 3.08 -11.83 18.99
N GLY A 46 4.19 -11.37 18.42
CA GLY A 46 5.48 -12.04 18.46
C GLY A 46 5.93 -12.33 19.88
N SER A 47 6.92 -13.22 20.00
CA SER A 47 7.43 -13.60 21.32
C SER A 47 7.98 -12.39 22.08
N VAL A 48 7.90 -12.40 23.41
CA VAL A 48 8.45 -11.30 24.24
C VAL A 48 9.94 -11.10 23.96
N ASN A 49 10.68 -12.17 23.70
CA ASN A 49 12.10 -12.12 23.34
C ASN A 49 12.32 -11.33 22.03
N GLN A 50 11.55 -11.68 20.99
CA GLN A 50 11.57 -11.01 19.69
C GLN A 50 11.20 -9.53 19.83
N LEU A 51 10.01 -9.23 20.38
CA LEU A 51 9.56 -7.85 20.61
C LEU A 51 10.55 -7.01 21.41
N THR A 52 11.22 -7.60 22.41
CA THR A 52 12.24 -6.88 23.18
C THR A 52 13.44 -6.53 22.32
N GLN A 53 13.94 -7.48 21.52
CA GLN A 53 15.03 -7.23 20.58
C GLN A 53 14.65 -6.16 19.56
N ASP A 54 13.45 -6.26 19.01
CA ASP A 54 13.02 -5.47 17.89
C ASP A 54 12.61 -4.05 18.30
N PHE A 55 11.93 -3.91 19.43
CA PHE A 55 11.64 -2.60 20.01
C PHE A 55 12.91 -1.88 20.49
N ASN A 56 13.92 -2.61 20.98
CA ASN A 56 15.22 -2.02 21.29
C ASN A 56 15.89 -1.46 20.02
N TYR A 57 15.88 -2.22 18.93
CA TYR A 57 16.38 -1.73 17.64
C TYR A 57 15.60 -0.50 17.16
N LEU A 58 14.27 -0.59 17.07
CA LEU A 58 13.42 0.49 16.55
C LEU A 58 13.56 1.76 17.38
N SER A 59 13.50 1.65 18.70
CA SER A 59 13.67 2.81 19.59
C SER A 59 15.07 3.43 19.45
N GLY A 60 16.11 2.61 19.23
CA GLY A 60 17.45 3.08 18.88
C GLY A 60 17.51 3.82 17.54
N ALA A 61 16.91 3.26 16.48
CA ALA A 61 16.84 3.88 15.15
C ALA A 61 16.11 5.23 15.18
N LEU A 62 15.05 5.33 15.99
CA LEU A 62 14.31 6.57 16.22
C LEU A 62 15.01 7.55 17.18
N GLY A 63 16.18 7.18 17.73
CA GLY A 63 16.98 7.98 18.67
C GLY A 63 16.33 8.16 20.04
N GLN A 64 15.54 7.19 20.46
CA GLN A 64 14.90 7.11 21.77
C GLN A 64 15.21 5.76 22.48
N PRO A 65 16.48 5.34 22.59
CA PRO A 65 16.85 4.02 23.12
C PRO A 65 16.38 3.77 24.57
N GLN A 66 16.11 4.83 25.33
CA GLN A 66 15.56 4.72 26.68
C GLN A 66 14.17 4.07 26.70
N PHE A 67 13.37 4.20 25.62
CA PHE A 67 12.09 3.51 25.53
C PHE A 67 12.30 2.00 25.38
N GLY A 68 13.30 1.56 24.61
CA GLY A 68 13.67 0.15 24.52
C GLY A 68 13.98 -0.47 25.87
N GLY A 69 14.86 0.17 26.66
CA GLY A 69 15.20 -0.28 28.00
C GLY A 69 14.00 -0.29 28.96
N MET A 70 13.12 0.71 28.88
CA MET A 70 11.89 0.77 29.68
C MET A 70 10.91 -0.35 29.31
N PHE A 71 10.75 -0.64 28.01
CA PHE A 71 9.94 -1.76 27.54
C PHE A 71 10.48 -3.09 28.06
N ALA A 72 11.78 -3.35 27.94
CA ALA A 72 12.40 -4.57 28.44
C ALA A 72 12.17 -4.76 29.96
N MET A 73 12.28 -3.67 30.74
CA MET A 73 12.01 -3.68 32.17
C MET A 73 10.55 -3.99 32.49
N MET A 74 9.60 -3.32 31.82
CA MET A 74 8.18 -3.54 32.02
C MET A 74 7.80 -4.97 31.59
N ALA A 75 8.22 -5.40 30.41
CA ALA A 75 7.97 -6.74 29.89
C ALA A 75 8.45 -7.80 30.88
N GLY A 76 9.69 -7.71 31.36
CA GLY A 76 10.23 -8.65 32.36
C GLY A 76 9.49 -8.66 33.71
N THR A 77 8.76 -7.59 34.05
CA THR A 77 7.92 -7.56 35.26
C THR A 77 6.62 -8.33 35.06
N PHE A 78 6.00 -8.23 33.88
CA PHE A 78 4.69 -8.84 33.59
C PHE A 78 4.75 -10.25 33.00
N THR A 79 5.90 -10.69 32.49
CA THR A 79 6.04 -11.98 31.79
C THR A 79 6.62 -13.09 32.66
N GLN A 80 6.73 -12.88 33.99
CA GLN A 80 7.29 -13.87 34.90
C GLN A 80 6.42 -15.14 34.98
N GLY A 81 6.88 -16.22 34.35
CA GLY A 81 6.15 -17.49 34.28
C GLY A 81 5.39 -17.68 32.96
N VAL A 82 5.47 -16.70 32.06
CA VAL A 82 5.11 -16.84 30.65
C VAL A 82 6.33 -17.36 29.89
N ASP A 83 6.13 -18.24 28.92
CA ASP A 83 7.18 -18.69 28.00
C ASP A 83 7.45 -17.59 26.97
N THR A 84 8.51 -16.81 27.22
CA THR A 84 8.87 -15.63 26.42
C THR A 84 9.42 -15.97 25.03
N SER A 85 9.59 -17.25 24.71
CA SER A 85 10.05 -17.74 23.41
C SER A 85 8.93 -18.02 22.42
N LYS A 86 7.67 -17.98 22.87
CA LYS A 86 6.50 -18.28 22.05
C LYS A 86 5.64 -17.03 21.84
N PRO A 87 4.94 -16.94 20.69
CA PRO A 87 4.00 -15.87 20.46
C PRO A 87 2.76 -15.98 21.35
N VAL A 88 2.06 -14.86 21.49
CA VAL A 88 0.73 -14.77 22.10
C VAL A 88 -0.31 -14.74 20.98
N GLY A 89 -1.42 -15.44 21.18
CA GLY A 89 -2.54 -15.47 20.24
C GLY A 89 -3.79 -14.81 20.80
N ILE A 90 -4.59 -14.18 19.96
CA ILE A 90 -5.96 -13.79 20.25
C ILE A 90 -6.82 -14.34 19.13
N LEU A 91 -7.73 -15.25 19.49
CA LEU A 91 -8.73 -15.80 18.58
C LEU A 91 -10.05 -15.07 18.82
N VAL A 92 -10.74 -14.69 17.76
CA VAL A 92 -12.04 -14.01 17.85
C VAL A 92 -13.07 -14.82 17.06
N PRO A 93 -13.64 -15.88 17.67
CA PRO A 93 -14.85 -16.49 17.15
C PRO A 93 -16.06 -15.54 17.24
N LEU A 94 -17.08 -15.85 16.44
CA LEU A 94 -18.41 -15.26 16.58
C LEU A 94 -19.32 -16.23 17.32
N VAL A 95 -19.75 -15.85 18.51
CA VAL A 95 -20.72 -16.62 19.31
C VAL A 95 -22.04 -15.89 19.25
N ASP A 96 -23.06 -16.54 18.69
CA ASP A 96 -24.37 -15.93 18.43
C ASP A 96 -24.26 -14.60 17.65
N GLY A 97 -23.30 -14.53 16.72
CA GLY A 97 -23.01 -13.34 15.91
C GLY A 97 -22.24 -12.22 16.63
N THR A 98 -21.83 -12.43 17.88
CA THR A 98 -21.05 -11.47 18.68
C THR A 98 -19.58 -11.87 18.75
N PRO A 99 -18.62 -10.95 18.51
CA PRO A 99 -17.19 -11.23 18.68
C PRO A 99 -16.83 -11.54 20.13
N GLU A 100 -16.27 -12.73 20.37
CA GLU A 100 -15.86 -13.17 21.70
C GLU A 100 -14.37 -13.50 21.75
N PRO A 101 -13.50 -12.56 22.16
CA PRO A 101 -12.06 -12.76 22.13
C PRO A 101 -11.60 -13.79 23.17
N ILE A 102 -10.73 -14.70 22.72
CA ILE A 102 -10.03 -15.71 23.49
C ILE A 102 -8.53 -15.41 23.41
N ALA A 103 -7.92 -15.03 24.52
CA ALA A 103 -6.46 -14.84 24.57
C ALA A 103 -5.76 -16.15 24.92
N LEU A 104 -4.64 -16.40 24.25
CA LEU A 104 -3.81 -17.59 24.35
C LEU A 104 -2.42 -17.16 24.80
N VAL A 105 -2.12 -17.37 26.08
CA VAL A 105 -0.84 -16.95 26.68
C VAL A 105 0.01 -18.20 26.93
N PRO A 106 1.25 -18.27 26.42
CA PRO A 106 2.08 -19.46 26.56
C PRO A 106 2.60 -19.56 28.00
N THR A 107 2.15 -20.55 28.76
CA THR A 107 2.60 -20.80 30.14
C THR A 107 2.28 -22.23 30.55
N ALA A 108 3.18 -22.87 31.29
CA ALA A 108 2.96 -24.20 31.85
C ALA A 108 2.21 -24.19 33.20
N ASP A 109 2.12 -23.03 33.86
CA ASP A 109 1.50 -22.90 35.19
C ASP A 109 0.89 -21.51 35.39
N VAL A 110 -0.34 -21.35 34.92
CA VAL A 110 -1.09 -20.10 35.05
C VAL A 110 -1.37 -19.70 36.50
N LYS A 111 -1.49 -20.64 37.44
CA LYS A 111 -1.74 -20.33 38.86
C LYS A 111 -0.54 -19.58 39.45
N THR A 112 0.67 -20.04 39.13
CA THR A 112 1.90 -19.35 39.54
C THR A 112 2.00 -17.95 38.92
N VAL A 113 1.60 -17.78 37.64
CA VAL A 113 1.57 -16.46 36.98
C VAL A 113 0.60 -15.52 37.70
N LEU A 114 -0.65 -15.95 37.93
CA LEU A 114 -1.67 -15.12 38.61
C LEU A 114 -1.26 -14.75 40.03
N LYS A 115 -0.68 -15.68 40.78
CA LYS A 115 -0.19 -15.40 42.14
C LYS A 115 0.90 -14.32 42.16
N ARG A 116 1.76 -14.27 41.14
CA ARG A 116 2.78 -13.22 41.01
C ARG A 116 2.18 -11.87 40.64
N LEU A 117 1.09 -11.90 39.86
CA LEU A 117 0.38 -10.72 39.40
C LEU A 117 -0.76 -10.28 40.34
N GLU A 118 -0.95 -10.95 41.48
CA GLU A 118 -2.07 -10.72 42.41
C GLU A 118 -2.16 -9.25 42.86
N ALA A 119 -1.01 -8.57 43.03
CA ALA A 119 -0.97 -7.15 43.36
C ALA A 119 -1.57 -6.25 42.27
N GLN A 120 -1.54 -6.68 41.01
CA GLN A 120 -2.08 -5.95 39.87
C GLN A 120 -3.48 -6.45 39.47
N THR A 121 -3.75 -7.75 39.60
CA THR A 121 -4.99 -8.38 39.11
C THR A 121 -6.02 -8.66 40.20
N GLY A 122 -5.63 -8.58 41.47
CA GLY A 122 -6.41 -9.12 42.59
C GLY A 122 -6.26 -10.64 42.73
N PRO A 123 -6.86 -11.23 43.78
CA PRO A 123 -6.83 -12.67 44.01
C PRO A 123 -7.60 -13.42 42.91
N ALA A 124 -7.09 -14.61 42.57
CA ALA A 124 -7.78 -15.52 41.67
C ALA A 124 -8.63 -16.51 42.48
N ASP A 125 -9.92 -16.58 42.20
CA ASP A 125 -10.80 -17.62 42.71
C ASP A 125 -10.76 -18.84 41.78
N GLU A 126 -10.99 -20.04 42.31
CA GLU A 126 -11.05 -21.28 41.52
C GLU A 126 -12.45 -21.88 41.64
N LEU A 127 -13.04 -22.21 40.48
CA LEU A 127 -14.33 -22.88 40.39
C LEU A 127 -14.17 -24.40 40.48
N ASP A 128 -15.27 -25.11 40.71
CA ASP A 128 -15.28 -26.58 40.88
C ASP A 128 -14.71 -27.36 39.68
N ASP A 129 -14.70 -26.78 38.49
CA ASP A 129 -14.15 -27.38 37.26
C ASP A 129 -12.68 -27.02 37.00
N GLY A 130 -12.02 -26.34 37.94
CA GLY A 130 -10.63 -25.87 37.83
C GLY A 130 -10.47 -24.58 37.01
N THR A 131 -11.56 -23.94 36.59
CA THR A 131 -11.50 -22.62 35.95
C THR A 131 -11.15 -21.56 36.98
N LEU A 132 -10.14 -20.75 36.68
CA LEU A 132 -9.72 -19.63 37.50
C LEU A 132 -10.49 -18.38 37.11
N VAL A 133 -10.82 -17.54 38.09
CA VAL A 133 -11.61 -16.32 37.91
C VAL A 133 -10.85 -15.16 38.53
N VAL A 134 -10.66 -14.11 37.75
CA VAL A 134 -9.97 -12.90 38.18
C VAL A 134 -10.85 -11.69 37.90
N ALA A 135 -11.07 -10.87 38.92
CA ALA A 135 -11.81 -9.61 38.81
C ALA A 135 -10.83 -8.44 38.61
N ILE A 136 -10.72 -7.95 37.38
CA ILE A 136 -9.86 -6.81 37.03
C ILE A 136 -10.75 -5.57 36.86
N GLY A 137 -10.83 -4.76 37.91
CA GLY A 137 -11.72 -3.59 37.94
C GLY A 137 -13.18 -4.01 37.85
N ALA A 138 -13.88 -3.58 36.79
CA ALA A 138 -15.27 -3.95 36.52
C ALA A 138 -15.42 -5.23 35.67
N ASN A 139 -14.31 -5.78 35.17
CA ASN A 139 -14.32 -6.92 34.25
C ASN A 139 -13.99 -8.22 34.99
N THR A 140 -14.72 -9.28 34.67
CA THR A 140 -14.40 -10.64 35.13
C THR A 140 -13.75 -11.41 33.98
N ILE A 141 -12.62 -12.04 34.25
CA ILE A 141 -11.89 -12.86 33.29
C ILE A 141 -11.86 -14.31 33.80
N PHE A 142 -12.25 -15.25 32.95
CA PHE A 142 -12.17 -16.67 33.18
C PHE A 142 -10.94 -17.23 32.49
N ILE A 143 -10.22 -18.11 33.18
CA ILE A 143 -8.91 -18.60 32.75
C ILE A 143 -8.83 -20.11 32.95
N ARG A 144 -8.41 -20.84 31.92
CA ARG A 144 -8.19 -22.30 31.98
C ARG A 144 -6.80 -22.66 31.46
N GLN A 145 -6.12 -23.55 32.17
CA GLN A 145 -4.88 -24.15 31.70
C GLN A 145 -5.20 -25.26 30.68
N VAL A 146 -4.66 -25.15 29.47
CA VAL A 146 -4.77 -26.16 28.39
C VAL A 146 -3.37 -26.48 27.90
N GLY A 147 -2.84 -27.64 28.30
CA GLY A 147 -1.45 -28.01 28.00
C GLY A 147 -0.47 -26.96 28.53
N ASN A 148 0.31 -26.35 27.63
CA ASN A 148 1.26 -25.28 27.93
C ASN A 148 0.72 -23.88 27.61
N TRP A 149 -0.60 -23.70 27.65
CA TRP A 149 -1.28 -22.44 27.38
C TRP A 149 -2.26 -22.10 28.49
N ALA A 150 -2.31 -20.82 28.84
CA ALA A 150 -3.46 -20.24 29.51
C ALA A 150 -4.43 -19.71 28.45
N VAL A 151 -5.68 -20.17 28.53
CA VAL A 151 -6.79 -19.72 27.70
C VAL A 151 -7.62 -18.75 28.55
N LEU A 152 -7.79 -17.52 28.09
CA LEU A 152 -8.51 -16.47 28.81
C LEU A 152 -9.69 -15.99 27.98
N ALA A 153 -10.86 -15.85 28.59
CA ALA A 153 -12.05 -15.28 27.97
C ALA A 153 -12.88 -14.48 28.99
N ARG A 154 -13.72 -13.56 28.50
CA ARG A 154 -14.68 -12.82 29.36
C ARG A 154 -15.87 -13.67 29.78
N ASN A 155 -16.17 -14.71 29.01
CA ASN A 155 -17.29 -15.60 29.22
C ASN A 155 -16.78 -17.03 29.42
N ARG A 156 -17.20 -17.67 30.51
CA ARG A 156 -16.74 -19.03 30.86
C ARG A 156 -17.07 -20.06 29.77
N SER A 157 -18.25 -19.97 29.16
CA SER A 157 -18.70 -20.88 28.10
C SER A 157 -17.85 -20.77 26.82
N VAL A 158 -17.18 -19.64 26.60
CA VAL A 158 -16.34 -19.40 25.41
C VAL A 158 -14.98 -20.13 25.54
N LEU A 159 -14.54 -20.45 26.75
CA LEU A 159 -13.30 -21.21 26.97
C LEU A 159 -13.33 -22.59 26.30
N ASP A 160 -14.52 -23.17 26.09
CA ASP A 160 -14.70 -24.46 25.44
C ASP A 160 -14.49 -24.39 23.91
N GLN A 161 -14.45 -23.19 23.33
CA GLN A 161 -14.19 -22.97 21.91
C GLN A 161 -12.70 -22.82 21.59
N ALA A 162 -11.84 -22.74 22.61
CA ALA A 162 -10.41 -22.68 22.38
C ALA A 162 -9.89 -23.99 21.74
N PRO A 163 -8.99 -23.90 20.75
CA PRO A 163 -8.40 -25.07 20.11
C PRO A 163 -7.60 -25.90 21.13
N ALA A 164 -7.61 -27.22 20.95
CA ALA A 164 -6.81 -28.11 21.80
C ALA A 164 -5.30 -27.87 21.66
N ASP A 165 -4.84 -27.50 20.47
CA ASP A 165 -3.49 -27.03 20.21
C ASP A 165 -3.53 -25.61 19.61
N PRO A 166 -3.37 -24.57 20.45
CA PRO A 166 -3.31 -23.19 19.97
C PRO A 166 -2.12 -22.91 19.05
N ALA A 167 -1.03 -23.67 19.17
CA ALA A 167 0.22 -23.38 18.47
C ALA A 167 0.07 -23.50 16.96
N SER A 168 -0.71 -24.45 16.45
CA SER A 168 -0.89 -24.66 15.01
C SER A 168 -1.58 -23.48 14.30
N LEU A 169 -2.34 -22.66 15.04
CA LEU A 169 -3.06 -21.51 14.48
C LEU A 169 -2.26 -20.21 14.53
N ILE A 170 -1.31 -20.08 15.47
CA ILE A 170 -0.63 -18.80 15.74
C ILE A 170 0.88 -18.85 15.52
N SER A 171 1.50 -20.03 15.39
CA SER A 171 2.97 -20.11 15.35
C SER A 171 3.56 -19.57 14.06
N GLU A 172 2.94 -19.80 12.90
CA GLU A 172 3.46 -19.26 11.62
C GLU A 172 3.44 -17.72 11.65
N MET A 173 2.26 -17.12 11.85
CA MET A 173 2.12 -15.66 11.92
C MET A 173 2.91 -15.03 13.08
N GLY A 174 2.92 -15.65 14.26
CA GLY A 174 3.61 -15.12 15.44
C GLY A 174 5.13 -15.37 15.46
N THR A 175 5.66 -16.14 14.50
CA THR A 175 7.11 -16.27 14.28
C THR A 175 7.58 -15.33 13.19
N ASP A 176 6.80 -15.18 12.12
CA ASP A 176 7.16 -14.34 10.98
C ASP A 176 6.93 -12.85 11.22
N TYR A 177 6.10 -12.48 12.20
CA TYR A 177 5.72 -11.09 12.48
C TYR A 177 5.69 -10.77 13.97
N ASP A 178 6.06 -9.53 14.31
CA ASP A 178 5.84 -8.96 15.65
C ASP A 178 4.35 -8.78 15.95
N ILE A 179 3.58 -8.38 14.94
CA ILE A 179 2.13 -8.27 14.99
C ILE A 179 1.57 -8.73 13.66
N ALA A 180 0.64 -9.66 13.68
CA ALA A 180 -0.13 -9.99 12.48
C ALA A 180 -1.61 -10.18 12.81
N VAL A 181 -2.44 -9.80 11.86
CA VAL A 181 -3.89 -9.94 11.91
C VAL A 181 -4.31 -10.70 10.66
N ARG A 182 -5.07 -11.78 10.87
CA ARG A 182 -5.71 -12.54 9.83
C ARG A 182 -7.21 -12.52 10.03
N LEU A 183 -7.94 -12.23 8.96
CA LEU A 183 -9.40 -12.21 8.92
C LEU A 183 -9.86 -13.27 7.92
N ASP A 184 -10.50 -14.30 8.43
CA ASP A 184 -11.19 -15.31 7.63
C ASP A 184 -12.62 -14.82 7.37
N MET A 185 -12.84 -14.35 6.15
CA MET A 185 -14.12 -13.79 5.74
C MET A 185 -15.21 -14.85 5.65
N GLN A 186 -14.86 -16.13 5.48
CA GLN A 186 -15.83 -17.24 5.37
C GLN A 186 -16.44 -17.61 6.71
N GLN A 187 -15.75 -17.33 7.81
CA GLN A 187 -16.27 -17.54 9.16
C GLN A 187 -17.26 -16.45 9.59
N VAL A 188 -17.36 -15.33 8.87
CA VAL A 188 -18.39 -14.31 9.11
C VAL A 188 -19.73 -14.82 8.55
N PRO A 189 -20.78 -14.99 9.39
CA PRO A 189 -22.09 -15.42 8.93
C PRO A 189 -22.62 -14.54 7.78
N PRO A 190 -23.26 -15.13 6.76
CA PRO A 190 -23.82 -14.38 5.64
C PRO A 190 -24.70 -13.21 6.08
N ALA A 191 -25.56 -13.42 7.09
CA ALA A 191 -26.43 -12.37 7.61
C ALA A 191 -25.68 -11.14 8.15
N ILE A 192 -24.47 -11.31 8.71
CA ILE A 192 -23.65 -10.19 9.19
C ILE A 192 -22.99 -9.47 8.01
N ARG A 193 -22.48 -10.22 7.02
CA ARG A 193 -21.91 -9.63 5.80
C ARG A 193 -22.98 -8.87 5.02
N ASP A 194 -24.16 -9.44 4.87
CA ASP A 194 -25.31 -8.84 4.20
C ASP A 194 -25.80 -7.60 4.94
N ALA A 195 -25.82 -7.63 6.28
CA ALA A 195 -26.15 -6.46 7.09
C ALA A 195 -25.13 -5.33 6.92
N LEU A 196 -23.82 -5.63 6.90
CA LEU A 196 -22.77 -4.64 6.63
C LEU A 196 -22.93 -4.04 5.23
N ILE A 197 -23.13 -4.88 4.20
CA ILE A 197 -23.39 -4.43 2.83
C ILE A 197 -24.64 -3.53 2.79
N GLY A 198 -25.72 -3.92 3.46
CA GLY A 198 -26.94 -3.12 3.56
C GLY A 198 -26.71 -1.76 4.22
N GLN A 199 -25.93 -1.71 5.31
CA GLN A 199 -25.56 -0.45 5.97
C GLN A 199 -24.69 0.44 5.08
N LEU A 200 -23.72 -0.13 4.38
CA LEU A 200 -22.87 0.59 3.43
C LEU A 200 -23.70 1.19 2.29
N ARG A 201 -24.62 0.42 1.70
CA ARG A 201 -25.58 0.90 0.70
C ARG A 201 -26.44 2.03 1.25
N GLN A 202 -27.01 1.87 2.43
CA GLN A 202 -27.85 2.90 3.03
C GLN A 202 -27.07 4.20 3.29
N GLY A 203 -25.86 4.11 3.86
CA GLY A 203 -25.02 5.29 4.11
C GLY A 203 -24.60 5.98 2.81
N PHE A 204 -24.33 5.18 1.79
CA PHE A 204 -24.03 5.63 0.44
C PHE A 204 -25.21 6.36 -0.21
N ASP A 205 -26.42 5.78 -0.19
CA ASP A 205 -27.62 6.39 -0.74
C ASP A 205 -27.90 7.75 -0.08
N GLN A 206 -27.75 7.82 1.25
CA GLN A 206 -27.88 9.08 2.00
C GLN A 206 -26.82 10.12 1.61
N ALA A 207 -25.59 9.70 1.35
CA ALA A 207 -24.53 10.61 0.90
C ALA A 207 -24.85 11.14 -0.51
N MET A 208 -25.31 10.27 -1.41
CA MET A 208 -25.67 10.62 -2.79
C MET A 208 -26.93 11.50 -2.87
N GLU A 209 -27.89 11.32 -1.98
CA GLU A 209 -29.06 12.21 -1.86
C GLU A 209 -28.66 13.64 -1.44
N ARG A 210 -27.63 13.78 -0.59
CA ARG A 210 -27.12 15.08 -0.13
C ARG A 210 -26.28 15.82 -1.18
N GLN A 211 -25.70 15.10 -2.14
CA GLN A 211 -24.74 15.63 -3.12
C GLN A 211 -25.38 16.26 -4.39
N GLY A 212 -26.69 16.55 -4.39
CA GLY A 212 -27.42 17.00 -5.59
C GLY A 212 -26.73 18.11 -6.41
N GLY A 213 -26.81 18.00 -7.75
CA GLY A 213 -26.22 18.93 -8.71
C GLY A 213 -26.19 18.35 -10.15
N ASP A 214 -25.71 19.14 -11.11
CA ASP A 214 -25.70 18.77 -12.55
C ASP A 214 -24.76 17.57 -12.88
N ASP A 215 -23.79 17.26 -12.02
CA ASP A 215 -22.88 16.09 -12.14
C ASP A 215 -23.39 14.83 -11.40
N ALA A 216 -24.60 14.87 -10.83
CA ALA A 216 -25.06 13.84 -9.89
C ALA A 216 -25.27 12.45 -10.51
N GLU A 217 -25.59 12.35 -11.81
CA GLU A 217 -25.87 11.07 -12.46
C GLU A 217 -24.59 10.26 -12.72
N SER A 218 -23.56 10.88 -13.30
CA SER A 218 -22.25 10.22 -13.49
C SER A 218 -21.55 9.93 -12.15
N ALA A 219 -21.72 10.82 -11.17
CA ALA A 219 -21.25 10.55 -9.81
C ALA A 219 -21.97 9.35 -9.19
N ARG A 220 -23.29 9.20 -9.39
CA ARG A 220 -24.06 8.02 -8.95
C ARG A 220 -23.59 6.74 -9.62
N ASP A 221 -23.45 6.71 -10.95
CA ASP A 221 -23.02 5.51 -11.68
C ASP A 221 -21.65 5.01 -11.19
N TYR A 222 -20.67 5.92 -11.07
CA TYR A 222 -19.34 5.58 -10.57
C TYR A 222 -19.38 5.05 -9.13
N ALA A 223 -20.19 5.69 -8.31
CA ALA A 223 -20.29 5.40 -6.91
C ALA A 223 -21.05 4.06 -6.70
N GLU A 224 -22.07 3.75 -7.52
CA GLU A 224 -22.75 2.44 -7.58
C GLU A 224 -21.79 1.34 -8.03
N GLN A 225 -20.99 1.58 -9.07
CA GLN A 225 -19.97 0.63 -9.52
C GLN A 225 -18.93 0.37 -8.42
N SER A 226 -18.51 1.43 -7.71
CA SER A 226 -17.58 1.32 -6.58
C SER A 226 -18.19 0.51 -5.43
N MET A 227 -19.48 0.70 -5.14
CA MET A 227 -20.21 -0.07 -4.14
C MET A 227 -20.32 -1.55 -4.54
N ALA A 228 -20.65 -1.84 -5.81
CA ALA A 228 -20.70 -3.20 -6.32
C ALA A 228 -19.33 -3.90 -6.24
N GLN A 229 -18.23 -3.19 -6.51
CA GLN A 229 -16.88 -3.73 -6.32
C GLN A 229 -16.58 -4.01 -4.84
N LEU A 230 -16.94 -3.09 -3.94
CA LEU A 230 -16.76 -3.29 -2.49
C LEU A 230 -17.56 -4.49 -1.99
N GLU A 231 -18.81 -4.65 -2.44
CA GLU A 231 -19.63 -5.82 -2.15
C GLU A 231 -19.01 -7.10 -2.69
N GLN A 232 -18.47 -7.07 -3.91
CA GLN A 232 -17.76 -8.21 -4.48
C GLN A 232 -16.55 -8.59 -3.62
N VAL A 233 -15.77 -7.61 -3.16
CA VAL A 233 -14.67 -7.85 -2.23
C VAL A 233 -15.21 -8.47 -0.94
N ILE A 234 -16.17 -7.84 -0.24
CA ILE A 234 -16.71 -8.36 1.03
C ILE A 234 -17.26 -9.79 0.89
N SER A 235 -17.92 -10.10 -0.24
CA SER A 235 -18.58 -11.40 -0.46
C SER A 235 -17.69 -12.49 -1.05
N GLN A 236 -16.67 -12.13 -1.83
CA GLN A 236 -15.83 -13.08 -2.57
C GLN A 236 -14.40 -13.19 -2.02
N THR A 237 -14.10 -12.50 -0.92
CA THR A 237 -12.85 -12.68 -0.18
C THR A 237 -12.89 -13.96 0.64
N ASP A 238 -11.79 -14.69 0.61
CA ASP A 238 -11.54 -15.83 1.48
C ASP A 238 -10.77 -15.37 2.72
N ASP A 239 -9.52 -14.93 2.53
CA ASP A 239 -8.62 -14.48 3.59
C ASP A 239 -8.05 -13.08 3.34
N LEU A 240 -7.87 -12.35 4.44
CA LEU A 240 -7.14 -11.08 4.52
C LEU A 240 -6.08 -11.20 5.61
N MET A 241 -4.82 -10.92 5.30
CA MET A 241 -3.74 -10.89 6.28
C MET A 241 -2.93 -9.61 6.18
N ILE A 242 -2.62 -9.01 7.33
CA ILE A 242 -1.65 -7.93 7.48
C ILE A 242 -0.66 -8.32 8.57
N GLY A 243 0.63 -8.30 8.25
CA GLY A 243 1.73 -8.59 9.16
C GLY A 243 2.73 -7.45 9.19
N VAL A 244 3.23 -7.13 10.38
CA VAL A 244 4.30 -6.15 10.61
C VAL A 244 5.42 -6.85 11.36
N ASP A 245 6.62 -6.76 10.81
CA ASP A 245 7.85 -7.31 11.37
C ASP A 245 8.92 -6.21 11.44
N ILE A 246 9.47 -6.00 12.63
CA ILE A 246 10.62 -5.16 12.87
C ILE A 246 11.84 -6.08 12.90
N ASP A 247 12.40 -6.37 11.73
CA ASP A 247 13.58 -7.21 11.59
C ASP A 247 14.83 -6.48 12.12
N ALA A 248 15.14 -6.63 13.41
CA ALA A 248 16.33 -6.03 14.01
C ALA A 248 17.65 -6.56 13.42
N THR A 249 17.65 -7.78 12.90
CA THR A 249 18.84 -8.41 12.32
C THR A 249 19.13 -7.82 10.93
N GLY A 250 18.10 -7.71 10.09
CA GLY A 250 18.14 -7.07 8.78
C GLY A 250 18.02 -5.55 8.83
N ARG A 251 17.88 -4.97 10.03
CA ARG A 251 17.72 -3.54 10.31
C ARG A 251 16.67 -2.88 9.41
N ARG A 252 15.44 -3.37 9.46
CA ARG A 252 14.36 -2.90 8.59
C ARG A 252 12.99 -3.12 9.24
N ILE A 253 11.97 -2.46 8.70
CA ILE A 253 10.58 -2.81 8.96
C ILE A 253 10.01 -3.45 7.70
N VAL A 254 9.33 -4.57 7.85
CA VAL A 254 8.60 -5.26 6.79
C VAL A 254 7.12 -5.18 7.12
N VAL A 255 6.32 -4.73 6.16
CA VAL A 255 4.86 -4.80 6.20
C VAL A 255 4.42 -5.70 5.07
N ASP A 256 3.79 -6.81 5.40
CA ASP A 256 3.17 -7.72 4.45
C ASP A 256 1.66 -7.55 4.49
N ALA A 257 1.04 -7.54 3.32
CA ALA A 257 -0.39 -7.66 3.16
C ALA A 257 -0.69 -8.75 2.14
N SER A 258 -1.62 -9.65 2.45
CA SER A 258 -2.12 -10.61 1.48
C SER A 258 -3.63 -10.69 1.48
N PHE A 259 -4.13 -11.07 0.31
CA PHE A 259 -5.53 -11.20 0.02
C PHE A 259 -5.73 -12.44 -0.86
N THR A 260 -6.72 -13.27 -0.53
CA THR A 260 -7.17 -14.35 -1.41
C THR A 260 -8.66 -14.28 -1.63
N ALA A 261 -9.08 -14.61 -2.85
CA ALA A 261 -10.48 -14.74 -3.21
C ALA A 261 -10.94 -16.20 -3.11
N ILE A 262 -12.23 -16.39 -2.84
CA ILE A 262 -12.87 -17.70 -2.78
C ILE A 262 -12.72 -18.40 -4.15
N PRO A 263 -12.20 -19.63 -4.21
CA PRO A 263 -12.06 -20.37 -5.46
C PRO A 263 -13.36 -20.44 -6.28
N GLY A 264 -13.26 -20.19 -7.58
CA GLY A 264 -14.40 -20.25 -8.51
C GLY A 264 -15.28 -19.00 -8.56
N THR A 265 -14.96 -17.95 -7.80
CA THR A 265 -15.64 -16.64 -7.91
C THR A 265 -15.07 -15.78 -9.04
N LYS A 266 -15.79 -14.71 -9.43
CA LYS A 266 -15.28 -13.74 -10.41
C LYS A 266 -13.96 -13.11 -9.94
N LEU A 267 -13.87 -12.81 -8.64
CA LEU A 267 -12.67 -12.24 -8.04
C LEU A 267 -11.47 -13.20 -8.11
N ALA A 268 -11.67 -14.49 -7.84
CA ALA A 268 -10.60 -15.48 -7.99
C ALA A 268 -10.13 -15.61 -9.45
N THR A 269 -11.04 -15.55 -10.43
CA THR A 269 -10.68 -15.57 -11.86
C THR A 269 -9.79 -14.37 -12.23
N ILE A 270 -10.11 -13.17 -11.74
CA ILE A 270 -9.31 -11.96 -11.98
C ILE A 270 -7.88 -12.15 -11.48
N TYR A 271 -7.70 -12.56 -10.22
CA TYR A 271 -6.37 -12.72 -9.64
C TYR A 271 -5.61 -13.93 -10.19
N ALA A 272 -6.28 -15.04 -10.48
CA ALA A 272 -5.65 -16.21 -11.10
C ALA A 272 -5.15 -15.94 -12.53
N ALA A 273 -5.76 -14.98 -13.22
CA ALA A 273 -5.34 -14.53 -14.54
C ALA A 273 -4.18 -13.53 -14.50
N GLN A 274 -3.87 -12.96 -13.34
CA GLN A 274 -2.77 -12.01 -13.15
C GLN A 274 -1.47 -12.77 -12.88
N LYS A 275 -0.61 -12.89 -13.90
CA LYS A 275 0.65 -13.64 -13.83
C LYS A 275 1.81 -12.78 -14.29
N PRO A 276 3.00 -12.93 -13.68
CA PRO A 276 4.20 -12.31 -14.21
C PRO A 276 4.45 -12.76 -15.65
N ILE A 277 4.90 -11.84 -16.49
CA ILE A 277 5.26 -12.12 -17.89
C ILE A 277 6.72 -11.70 -18.18
N PRO A 278 7.35 -12.23 -19.25
CA PRO A 278 8.61 -11.68 -19.72
C PRO A 278 8.50 -10.19 -20.02
N SER A 279 9.56 -9.44 -19.75
CA SER A 279 9.51 -7.98 -19.81
C SER A 279 10.68 -7.38 -20.59
N ALA A 280 10.32 -6.46 -21.48
CA ALA A 280 11.24 -5.60 -22.22
C ALA A 280 11.92 -4.54 -21.33
N TYR A 281 11.32 -4.22 -20.19
CA TYR A 281 11.74 -3.10 -19.34
C TYR A 281 12.38 -3.56 -18.02
N SER A 282 12.73 -4.83 -17.87
CA SER A 282 13.37 -5.37 -16.64
C SER A 282 14.70 -4.70 -16.30
N MET A 283 15.39 -4.09 -17.28
CA MET A 283 16.68 -3.41 -17.06
C MET A 283 16.58 -2.27 -16.02
N VAL A 284 15.38 -1.72 -15.79
CA VAL A 284 15.18 -0.65 -14.81
C VAL A 284 15.42 -1.10 -13.38
N VAL A 285 15.31 -2.40 -13.13
CA VAL A 285 15.62 -3.00 -11.83
C VAL A 285 17.14 -3.08 -11.70
N ARG A 286 17.73 -2.09 -11.04
CA ARG A 286 19.18 -2.02 -10.82
C ARG A 286 19.53 -1.44 -9.46
N ASP A 287 20.56 -2.02 -8.86
CA ASP A 287 21.12 -1.55 -7.60
C ASP A 287 21.69 -0.13 -7.78
N GLY A 288 21.50 0.71 -6.75
CA GLY A 288 22.04 2.08 -6.73
C GLY A 288 21.25 3.10 -7.56
N ALA A 289 20.14 2.72 -8.19
CA ALA A 289 19.22 3.71 -8.76
C ALA A 289 18.62 4.60 -7.65
N ALA A 290 18.38 5.88 -7.96
CA ALA A 290 17.70 6.77 -7.03
C ALA A 290 16.22 6.39 -6.87
N ALA A 291 15.58 5.98 -7.96
CA ALA A 291 14.31 5.27 -7.91
C ALA A 291 14.11 4.41 -9.17
N TYR A 292 13.34 3.35 -9.06
CA TYR A 292 12.81 2.63 -10.21
C TYR A 292 11.40 2.10 -9.95
N MET A 293 10.67 1.89 -11.05
CA MET A 293 9.40 1.20 -11.08
C MET A 293 9.44 0.19 -12.21
N HIS A 294 9.04 -1.04 -11.95
CA HIS A 294 8.90 -2.09 -12.95
C HIS A 294 7.57 -2.80 -12.74
N ALA A 295 6.83 -3.06 -13.81
CA ALA A 295 5.60 -3.85 -13.78
C ALA A 295 5.49 -4.67 -15.06
N ALA A 296 5.24 -5.96 -14.91
CA ALA A 296 5.16 -6.90 -16.02
C ALA A 296 4.17 -8.02 -15.69
N ALA A 297 2.92 -7.87 -16.11
CA ALA A 297 1.85 -8.82 -15.79
C ALA A 297 0.87 -9.04 -16.94
N SER A 298 0.24 -10.21 -16.98
CA SER A 298 -0.93 -10.45 -17.81
C SER A 298 -2.16 -9.72 -17.25
N ILE A 299 -3.03 -9.28 -18.16
CA ILE A 299 -4.30 -8.60 -17.86
C ILE A 299 -5.44 -9.52 -18.30
N SER A 300 -6.42 -9.74 -17.41
CA SER A 300 -7.59 -10.57 -17.72
C SER A 300 -8.65 -9.81 -18.54
N PRO A 301 -9.52 -10.51 -19.29
CA PRO A 301 -10.68 -9.89 -19.94
C PRO A 301 -11.58 -9.09 -18.99
N GLU A 302 -11.81 -9.60 -17.78
CA GLU A 302 -12.59 -8.91 -16.75
C GLU A 302 -11.88 -7.63 -16.26
N THR A 303 -10.55 -7.66 -16.20
CA THR A 303 -9.75 -6.47 -15.86
C THR A 303 -9.84 -5.42 -16.97
N ILE A 304 -9.87 -5.83 -18.23
CA ILE A 304 -10.08 -4.94 -19.38
C ILE A 304 -11.47 -4.28 -19.32
N GLU A 305 -12.51 -5.06 -18.99
CA GLU A 305 -13.87 -4.55 -18.80
C GLU A 305 -13.92 -3.51 -17.67
N GLN A 306 -13.27 -3.78 -16.54
CA GLN A 306 -13.17 -2.85 -15.42
C GLN A 306 -12.37 -1.59 -15.76
N ALA A 307 -11.25 -1.75 -16.48
CA ALA A 307 -10.42 -0.65 -16.94
C ALA A 307 -11.20 0.28 -17.88
N ARG A 308 -12.03 -0.27 -18.77
CA ARG A 308 -12.88 0.51 -19.67
C ARG A 308 -13.82 1.44 -18.92
N GLY A 309 -14.59 0.93 -17.97
CA GLY A 309 -15.48 1.76 -17.17
C GLY A 309 -14.72 2.85 -16.39
N SER A 310 -13.55 2.52 -15.87
CA SER A 310 -12.69 3.48 -15.15
C SER A 310 -12.15 4.59 -16.06
N VAL A 311 -11.73 4.24 -17.28
CA VAL A 311 -11.24 5.18 -18.28
C VAL A 311 -12.36 6.09 -18.78
N GLU A 312 -13.53 5.53 -19.11
CA GLU A 312 -14.71 6.31 -19.52
C GLU A 312 -15.12 7.33 -18.44
N ASN A 313 -15.09 6.94 -17.17
CA ASN A 313 -15.36 7.84 -16.06
C ASN A 313 -14.30 8.94 -15.90
N ALA A 314 -13.01 8.60 -16.09
CA ALA A 314 -11.94 9.58 -16.08
C ALA A 314 -12.09 10.61 -17.21
N ILE A 315 -12.49 10.17 -18.41
CA ILE A 315 -12.80 11.05 -19.56
C ILE A 315 -13.96 11.98 -19.22
N LYS A 316 -15.08 11.45 -18.68
CA LYS A 316 -16.23 12.27 -18.29
C LYS A 316 -15.82 13.35 -17.28
N MET A 317 -15.06 12.97 -16.25
CA MET A 317 -14.57 13.90 -15.24
C MET A 317 -13.65 14.97 -15.85
N ALA A 318 -12.70 14.56 -16.69
CA ALA A 318 -11.82 15.50 -17.39
C ALA A 318 -12.60 16.46 -18.28
N SER A 319 -13.60 15.97 -19.01
CA SER A 319 -14.47 16.78 -19.87
C SER A 319 -15.29 17.79 -19.05
N ASN A 320 -15.82 17.39 -17.90
CA ASN A 320 -16.57 18.29 -17.01
C ASN A 320 -15.67 19.37 -16.40
N VAL A 321 -14.42 19.03 -16.05
CA VAL A 321 -13.43 20.01 -15.57
C VAL A 321 -13.05 20.99 -16.68
N LEU A 322 -12.80 20.50 -17.90
CA LEU A 322 -12.50 21.35 -19.05
C LEU A 322 -13.66 22.30 -19.38
N GLY A 323 -14.89 21.81 -19.37
CA GLY A 323 -16.09 22.61 -19.63
C GLY A 323 -16.37 23.68 -18.58
N LYS A 324 -15.79 23.57 -17.38
CA LYS A 324 -15.87 24.58 -16.31
C LYS A 324 -14.70 25.58 -16.32
N SER A 325 -13.77 25.46 -17.26
CA SER A 325 -12.60 26.34 -17.34
C SER A 325 -12.96 27.66 -18.01
N ASP A 326 -12.84 28.78 -17.27
CA ASP A 326 -12.96 30.13 -17.84
C ASP A 326 -11.77 30.52 -18.75
N LYS A 327 -10.72 29.69 -18.79
CA LYS A 327 -9.49 29.95 -19.55
C LYS A 327 -9.50 29.37 -20.97
N LEU A 328 -10.46 28.51 -21.30
CA LEU A 328 -10.56 27.84 -22.59
C LEU A 328 -11.88 28.25 -23.26
N SER A 329 -11.82 28.53 -24.56
CA SER A 329 -13.01 28.67 -25.39
C SER A 329 -13.71 27.31 -25.59
N GLU A 330 -14.98 27.33 -26.01
CA GLU A 330 -15.73 26.09 -26.32
C GLU A 330 -15.02 25.22 -27.37
N SER A 331 -14.35 25.86 -28.35
CA SER A 331 -13.55 25.14 -29.36
C SER A 331 -12.35 24.44 -28.73
N GLU A 332 -11.60 25.14 -27.88
CA GLU A 332 -10.43 24.58 -27.20
C GLU A 332 -10.81 23.45 -26.23
N VAL A 333 -11.98 23.55 -25.57
CA VAL A 333 -12.53 22.46 -24.75
C VAL A 333 -12.83 21.23 -25.62
N GLY A 334 -13.48 21.41 -26.77
CA GLY A 334 -13.78 20.32 -27.71
C GLY A 334 -12.51 19.65 -28.22
N GLU A 335 -11.51 20.45 -28.59
CA GLU A 335 -10.23 19.96 -29.09
C GLU A 335 -9.41 19.21 -28.03
N ALA A 336 -9.39 19.69 -26.78
CA ALA A 336 -8.73 19.00 -25.68
C ALA A 336 -9.44 17.68 -25.33
N THR A 337 -10.77 17.67 -25.38
CA THR A 337 -11.58 16.45 -25.14
C THR A 337 -11.31 15.38 -26.19
N GLU A 338 -11.19 15.77 -27.47
CA GLU A 338 -10.80 14.86 -28.56
C GLU A 338 -9.45 14.19 -28.30
N VAL A 339 -8.43 14.97 -27.91
CA VAL A 339 -7.10 14.45 -27.58
C VAL A 339 -7.16 13.48 -26.40
N ILE A 340 -7.92 13.81 -25.35
CA ILE A 340 -8.11 12.95 -24.18
C ILE A 340 -8.75 11.61 -24.58
N ASN A 341 -9.76 11.64 -25.44
CA ASN A 341 -10.42 10.42 -25.94
C ASN A 341 -9.43 9.54 -26.71
N ARG A 342 -8.62 10.12 -27.61
CA ARG A 342 -7.62 9.36 -28.36
C ARG A 342 -6.57 8.72 -27.45
N ILE A 343 -6.11 9.44 -26.42
CA ILE A 343 -5.19 8.88 -25.41
C ILE A 343 -5.85 7.72 -24.68
N ALA A 344 -7.11 7.87 -24.27
CA ALA A 344 -7.86 6.83 -23.59
C ALA A 344 -8.06 5.59 -24.47
N ASP A 345 -8.41 5.78 -25.74
CA ASP A 345 -8.57 4.70 -26.72
C ASP A 345 -7.26 3.93 -26.91
N LEU A 346 -6.13 4.64 -27.03
CA LEU A 346 -4.81 4.00 -27.11
C LEU A 346 -4.48 3.20 -25.83
N VAL A 347 -4.81 3.74 -24.66
CA VAL A 347 -4.63 3.02 -23.39
C VAL A 347 -5.50 1.76 -23.38
N LEU A 348 -6.79 1.85 -23.74
CA LEU A 348 -7.69 0.70 -23.76
C LEU A 348 -7.27 -0.35 -24.77
N ALA A 349 -6.88 0.04 -25.98
CA ALA A 349 -6.32 -0.86 -26.99
C ALA A 349 -5.05 -1.56 -26.47
N SER A 350 -4.22 -0.87 -25.69
CA SER A 350 -3.04 -1.46 -25.07
C SER A 350 -3.41 -2.51 -24.01
N TYR A 351 -4.48 -2.28 -23.23
CA TYR A 351 -4.99 -3.27 -22.27
C TYR A 351 -5.62 -4.48 -22.97
N GLU A 352 -6.30 -4.26 -24.11
CA GLU A 352 -6.91 -5.32 -24.92
C GLU A 352 -5.90 -6.34 -25.47
N GLU A 353 -4.62 -5.97 -25.57
CA GLU A 353 -3.52 -6.90 -25.88
C GLU A 353 -3.20 -7.86 -24.71
N GLY A 354 -3.88 -7.73 -23.57
CA GLY A 354 -3.86 -8.70 -22.47
C GLY A 354 -2.59 -8.66 -21.61
N LYS A 355 -1.83 -7.55 -21.65
CA LYS A 355 -0.60 -7.39 -20.87
C LYS A 355 -0.29 -5.95 -20.47
N LEU A 356 0.40 -5.83 -19.34
CA LEU A 356 1.08 -4.64 -18.86
C LEU A 356 2.58 -4.95 -18.86
N ASP A 357 3.38 -4.11 -19.51
CA ASP A 357 4.85 -4.18 -19.43
C ASP A 357 5.41 -2.75 -19.48
N ALA A 358 5.99 -2.29 -18.37
CA ALA A 358 6.51 -0.94 -18.25
C ALA A 358 7.68 -0.86 -17.26
N GLY A 359 8.54 0.15 -17.47
CA GLY A 359 9.62 0.49 -16.58
C GLY A 359 9.86 1.99 -16.50
N ALA A 360 10.20 2.48 -15.32
CA ALA A 360 10.63 3.84 -15.06
C ALA A 360 11.90 3.84 -14.23
N LEU A 361 12.77 4.81 -14.46
CA LEU A 361 14.10 4.81 -13.89
C LEU A 361 14.63 6.21 -13.68
N LEU A 362 15.03 6.47 -12.44
CA LEU A 362 15.63 7.71 -11.99
C LEU A 362 17.06 7.41 -11.51
N LEU A 363 18.03 8.03 -12.15
CA LEU A 363 19.39 8.14 -11.65
C LEU A 363 19.65 9.57 -11.24
N THR A 364 20.26 9.75 -10.07
CA THR A 364 20.70 11.07 -9.63
C THR A 364 22.08 10.98 -8.99
N ASP A 365 22.85 12.06 -9.13
CA ASP A 365 24.06 12.34 -8.38
C ASP A 365 24.13 13.84 -8.03
N ALA A 366 25.24 14.29 -7.44
CA ALA A 366 25.45 15.70 -7.12
C ALA A 366 25.69 16.54 -8.40
N GLY A 367 24.62 16.81 -9.15
CA GLY A 367 24.63 17.71 -10.31
C GLY A 367 24.00 17.15 -11.58
N SER A 368 23.59 15.89 -11.60
CA SER A 368 22.81 15.33 -12.71
C SER A 368 21.59 14.56 -12.24
N MET A 369 20.52 14.69 -13.03
CA MET A 369 19.32 13.88 -12.91
C MET A 369 19.01 13.31 -14.28
N LYS A 370 18.85 11.99 -14.33
CA LYS A 370 18.45 11.26 -15.53
C LYS A 370 17.19 10.49 -15.24
N PHE A 371 16.15 10.78 -16.00
CA PHE A 371 14.87 10.09 -15.91
C PHE A 371 14.49 9.52 -17.27
N ALA A 372 14.16 8.24 -17.29
CA ALA A 372 13.59 7.57 -18.46
C ALA A 372 12.41 6.69 -18.06
N PHE A 373 11.44 6.60 -18.94
CA PHE A 373 10.26 5.75 -18.87
C PHE A 373 10.07 5.03 -20.19
N GLY A 374 9.64 3.78 -20.14
CA GLY A 374 9.30 2.97 -21.31
C GLY A 374 8.09 2.11 -20.99
N SER A 375 7.19 1.96 -21.96
CA SER A 375 6.00 1.13 -21.80
C SER A 375 5.60 0.48 -23.12
N PHE A 376 5.08 -0.73 -22.99
CA PHE A 376 4.27 -1.33 -24.04
C PHE A 376 3.02 -0.48 -24.29
N ILE A 377 2.68 -0.32 -25.57
CA ILE A 377 1.41 0.25 -26.06
C ILE A 377 0.98 -0.51 -27.30
N ALA A 378 -0.32 -0.52 -27.61
CA ALA A 378 -0.86 -1.22 -28.78
C ALA A 378 -0.38 -0.62 -30.11
N ASP A 379 -0.26 0.71 -30.18
CA ASP A 379 0.10 1.43 -31.40
C ASP A 379 0.93 2.68 -31.09
N GLY A 380 2.24 2.61 -31.31
CA GLY A 380 3.12 3.76 -31.15
C GLY A 380 3.07 4.78 -32.30
N GLY A 381 2.53 4.39 -33.46
CA GLY A 381 2.20 5.33 -34.52
C GLY A 381 1.08 6.28 -34.11
N GLU A 382 0.04 5.74 -33.47
CA GLU A 382 -1.04 6.56 -32.90
C GLU A 382 -0.54 7.44 -31.76
N ALA A 383 0.36 6.94 -30.90
CA ALA A 383 1.00 7.79 -29.89
C ALA A 383 1.73 8.98 -30.51
N ALA A 384 2.51 8.77 -31.58
CA ALA A 384 3.18 9.85 -32.31
C ALA A 384 2.17 10.81 -32.96
N SER A 385 1.09 10.27 -33.53
CA SER A 385 0.01 11.03 -34.16
C SER A 385 -0.69 11.97 -33.17
N ILE A 386 -0.97 11.49 -31.95
CA ILE A 386 -1.57 12.30 -30.87
C ILE A 386 -0.66 13.49 -30.54
N VAL A 387 0.65 13.27 -30.36
CA VAL A 387 1.58 14.37 -30.03
C VAL A 387 1.70 15.36 -31.20
N LYS A 388 1.72 14.88 -32.45
CA LYS A 388 1.72 15.73 -33.66
C LYS A 388 0.46 16.60 -33.74
N ASP A 389 -0.69 16.05 -33.42
CA ASP A 389 -1.96 16.77 -33.40
C ASP A 389 -1.99 17.86 -32.31
N ILE A 390 -1.52 17.53 -31.09
CA ILE A 390 -1.34 18.52 -30.01
C ILE A 390 -0.44 19.68 -30.48
N ALA A 391 0.69 19.37 -31.13
CA ALA A 391 1.61 20.39 -31.63
C ALA A 391 0.96 21.32 -32.67
N ASN A 392 0.13 20.76 -33.57
CA ASN A 392 -0.60 21.55 -34.55
C ASN A 392 -1.66 22.46 -33.90
N LYS A 393 -2.40 21.94 -32.91
CA LYS A 393 -3.42 22.70 -32.16
C LYS A 393 -2.80 23.84 -31.36
N LEU A 394 -1.58 23.66 -30.84
CA LEU A 394 -0.85 24.71 -30.11
C LEU A 394 -0.12 25.71 -31.01
N GLN A 395 -0.13 25.52 -32.33
CA GLN A 395 0.65 26.35 -33.24
C GLN A 395 0.17 27.81 -33.21
N GLY A 396 1.09 28.74 -32.91
CA GLY A 396 0.79 30.17 -32.84
C GLY A 396 0.33 30.67 -31.47
N HIS A 397 0.15 29.79 -30.47
CA HIS A 397 0.02 30.23 -29.08
C HIS A 397 1.35 30.79 -28.58
N ARG A 398 1.32 31.92 -27.85
CA ARG A 398 2.52 32.64 -27.41
C ARG A 398 3.43 31.78 -26.54
N ASP A 399 2.84 30.92 -25.73
CA ASP A 399 3.54 30.10 -24.74
C ASP A 399 3.59 28.62 -25.19
N ALA A 400 3.43 28.36 -26.50
CA ALA A 400 3.45 27.00 -27.06
C ALA A 400 4.86 26.39 -26.98
N PRO A 401 4.97 25.09 -26.62
CA PRO A 401 6.22 24.37 -26.76
C PRO A 401 6.67 24.30 -28.23
N ARG A 402 7.99 24.21 -28.44
CA ARG A 402 8.59 23.88 -29.72
C ARG A 402 8.61 22.36 -29.89
N PHE A 403 8.11 21.89 -31.02
CA PHE A 403 8.06 20.47 -31.35
C PHE A 403 8.99 20.16 -32.53
N GLU A 404 9.85 19.16 -32.37
CA GLU A 404 10.64 18.54 -33.45
C GLU A 404 10.24 17.07 -33.56
N PHE A 405 9.62 16.70 -34.68
CA PHE A 405 9.21 15.33 -34.94
C PHE A 405 10.21 14.62 -35.86
N ASP A 406 10.29 13.30 -35.70
CA ASP A 406 11.07 12.42 -36.58
C ASP A 406 12.55 12.86 -36.70
N ARG A 407 13.11 13.36 -35.58
CA ARG A 407 14.46 13.95 -35.51
C ARG A 407 15.56 12.93 -35.74
N ASP A 408 15.33 11.70 -35.27
CA ASP A 408 16.29 10.61 -35.35
C ASP A 408 15.56 9.26 -35.28
N THR A 409 16.29 8.16 -35.48
CA THR A 409 15.79 6.81 -35.27
C THR A 409 16.85 5.97 -34.57
N TYR A 410 16.47 5.23 -33.54
CA TYR A 410 17.36 4.35 -32.78
C TYR A 410 16.67 3.03 -32.47
N GLY A 411 17.27 1.90 -32.83
CA GLY A 411 16.70 0.57 -32.54
C GLY A 411 15.29 0.34 -33.13
N GLY A 412 14.93 1.03 -34.23
CA GLY A 412 13.57 0.98 -34.79
C GLY A 412 12.54 1.88 -34.09
N VAL A 413 12.97 2.71 -33.14
CA VAL A 413 12.17 3.71 -32.44
C VAL A 413 12.45 5.09 -33.03
N THR A 414 11.41 5.80 -33.43
CA THR A 414 11.50 7.17 -33.95
C THR A 414 11.55 8.16 -32.80
N MET A 415 12.50 9.11 -32.84
CA MET A 415 12.73 10.09 -31.79
C MET A 415 12.10 11.44 -32.12
N HIS A 416 11.42 12.02 -31.14
CA HIS A 416 10.81 13.34 -31.17
C HIS A 416 11.29 14.15 -29.96
N LEU A 417 11.21 15.46 -30.05
CA LEU A 417 11.60 16.39 -29.00
C LEU A 417 10.52 17.45 -28.80
N VAL A 418 10.15 17.67 -27.55
CA VAL A 418 9.30 18.77 -27.10
C VAL A 418 10.15 19.68 -26.21
N GLU A 419 10.18 20.97 -26.50
CA GLU A 419 10.88 21.97 -25.71
C GLU A 419 9.92 23.06 -25.26
N ALA A 420 9.89 23.37 -23.97
CA ALA A 420 9.10 24.47 -23.44
C ALA A 420 10.00 25.44 -22.68
N GLU A 421 9.84 26.74 -22.94
CA GLU A 421 10.50 27.76 -22.13
C GLU A 421 9.94 27.72 -20.70
N VAL A 422 10.82 27.74 -19.72
CA VAL A 422 10.42 27.84 -18.32
C VAL A 422 10.09 29.30 -18.04
N PRO A 423 8.93 29.65 -17.46
CA PRO A 423 8.62 31.04 -17.09
C PRO A 423 9.72 31.67 -16.21
N ALA A 424 9.90 32.99 -16.31
CA ALA A 424 10.98 33.69 -15.59
C ALA A 424 10.75 33.78 -14.08
N ASP A 425 9.51 33.60 -13.63
CA ASP A 425 9.08 33.57 -12.25
C ASP A 425 9.17 32.16 -11.61
N GLU A 426 9.50 31.14 -12.40
CA GLU A 426 9.63 29.75 -11.96
C GLU A 426 11.10 29.40 -11.65
N ASP A 427 11.72 30.14 -10.72
CA ASP A 427 13.13 30.01 -10.35
C ASP A 427 13.52 28.57 -9.97
N GLU A 428 12.64 27.87 -9.23
CA GLU A 428 12.87 26.49 -8.79
C GLU A 428 12.95 25.52 -9.98
N VAL A 429 12.05 25.66 -10.94
CA VAL A 429 12.02 24.84 -12.17
C VAL A 429 13.26 25.13 -13.02
N ARG A 430 13.68 26.40 -13.11
CA ARG A 430 14.89 26.81 -13.84
C ARG A 430 16.17 26.25 -13.22
N LYS A 431 16.26 26.15 -11.89
CA LYS A 431 17.43 25.53 -11.24
C LYS A 431 17.59 24.04 -11.58
N VAL A 432 16.49 23.34 -11.89
CA VAL A 432 16.48 21.90 -12.21
C VAL A 432 16.64 21.65 -13.71
N PHE A 433 15.87 22.37 -14.55
CA PHE A 433 15.78 22.11 -15.99
C PHE A 433 16.48 23.15 -16.87
N GLY A 434 16.98 24.24 -16.28
CA GLY A 434 17.48 25.40 -17.01
C GLY A 434 16.34 26.25 -17.57
N ASP A 435 16.68 27.12 -18.53
CA ASP A 435 15.71 28.03 -19.16
C ASP A 435 14.70 27.30 -20.07
N THR A 436 14.95 26.03 -20.38
CA THR A 436 14.13 25.24 -21.31
C THR A 436 14.00 23.80 -20.82
N VAL A 437 12.77 23.37 -20.55
CA VAL A 437 12.47 21.96 -20.29
C VAL A 437 12.46 21.21 -21.61
N ARG A 438 13.21 20.11 -21.68
CA ARG A 438 13.27 19.22 -22.85
C ARG A 438 12.67 17.87 -22.51
N VAL A 439 11.72 17.41 -23.31
CA VAL A 439 11.14 16.07 -23.21
C VAL A 439 11.40 15.34 -24.52
N HIS A 440 12.20 14.28 -24.44
CA HIS A 440 12.47 13.39 -25.56
C HIS A 440 11.42 12.28 -25.56
N ILE A 441 10.82 12.00 -26.71
CA ILE A 441 9.77 10.98 -26.87
C ILE A 441 10.23 10.00 -27.95
N GLY A 442 10.29 8.71 -27.62
CA GLY A 442 10.54 7.64 -28.56
C GLY A 442 9.25 6.88 -28.87
N THR A 443 8.94 6.64 -30.14
CA THR A 443 7.78 5.82 -30.55
C THR A 443 8.22 4.69 -31.46
N GLY A 444 8.04 3.44 -31.02
CA GLY A 444 8.22 2.24 -31.84
C GLY A 444 6.86 1.65 -32.27
N GLU A 445 6.85 0.48 -32.89
CA GLU A 445 5.58 -0.15 -33.34
C GLU A 445 4.59 -0.40 -32.18
N LYS A 446 5.08 -1.00 -31.09
CA LYS A 446 4.29 -1.31 -29.88
C LYS A 446 4.94 -0.79 -28.58
N SER A 447 5.59 0.36 -28.66
CA SER A 447 6.30 0.94 -27.51
C SER A 447 6.34 2.46 -27.56
N VAL A 448 6.32 3.05 -26.37
CA VAL A 448 6.61 4.47 -26.16
C VAL A 448 7.70 4.61 -25.10
N TYR A 449 8.57 5.59 -25.30
CA TYR A 449 9.63 5.96 -24.39
C TYR A 449 9.57 7.45 -24.13
N VAL A 450 9.91 7.87 -22.91
CA VAL A 450 9.99 9.27 -22.51
C VAL A 450 11.26 9.48 -21.72
N ALA A 451 12.00 10.55 -22.01
CA ALA A 451 13.15 10.95 -21.23
C ALA A 451 13.17 12.45 -21.00
N LEU A 452 13.57 12.84 -19.79
CA LEU A 452 13.51 14.22 -19.35
C LEU A 452 14.92 14.83 -19.35
N GLY A 453 15.13 15.85 -20.18
CA GLY A 453 16.44 16.48 -20.39
C GLY A 453 17.38 15.67 -21.30
N ASP A 454 18.35 16.36 -21.90
CA ASP A 454 19.30 15.76 -22.86
C ASP A 454 20.20 14.69 -22.22
N GLN A 455 20.50 14.83 -20.93
CA GLN A 455 21.30 13.86 -20.17
C GLN A 455 20.63 12.49 -20.03
N SER A 456 19.31 12.43 -20.24
CA SER A 456 18.50 11.20 -20.13
C SER A 456 18.35 10.43 -21.45
N VAL A 457 18.80 11.00 -22.58
CA VAL A 457 18.65 10.35 -23.90
C VAL A 457 19.44 9.05 -23.98
N ASP A 458 20.66 9.00 -23.43
CA ASP A 458 21.45 7.77 -23.40
C ASP A 458 20.76 6.70 -22.54
N LEU A 459 20.07 7.10 -21.46
CA LEU A 459 19.31 6.19 -20.63
C LEU A 459 18.06 5.65 -21.36
N MET A 460 17.39 6.49 -22.15
CA MET A 460 16.32 6.03 -23.05
C MET A 460 16.84 4.99 -24.06
N LYS A 461 18.01 5.25 -24.66
CA LYS A 461 18.63 4.30 -25.61
C LYS A 461 18.98 2.97 -24.95
N GLU A 462 19.50 2.99 -23.72
CA GLU A 462 19.72 1.79 -22.91
C GLU A 462 18.41 1.00 -22.73
N MET A 463 17.29 1.68 -22.45
CA MET A 463 15.98 1.02 -22.35
C MET A 463 15.51 0.40 -23.67
N ILE A 464 15.75 1.08 -24.80
CA ILE A 464 15.43 0.56 -26.14
C ILE A 464 16.26 -0.68 -26.46
N ASP A 465 17.55 -0.66 -26.12
CA ASP A 465 18.46 -1.80 -26.31
C ASP A 465 18.04 -2.98 -25.42
N GLY A 466 17.66 -2.72 -24.16
CA GLY A 466 17.12 -3.73 -23.25
C GLY A 466 15.82 -4.35 -23.76
N ALA A 467 14.95 -3.54 -24.37
CA ALA A 467 13.68 -4.00 -24.93
C ALA A 467 13.84 -4.95 -26.12
N ALA A 468 14.99 -4.91 -26.83
CA ALA A 468 15.28 -5.82 -27.92
C ALA A 468 15.50 -7.28 -27.47
N SER A 469 15.71 -7.52 -26.16
CA SER A 469 15.90 -8.85 -25.58
C SER A 469 15.12 -9.00 -24.28
N PRO A 470 13.78 -9.22 -24.33
CA PRO A 470 12.95 -9.33 -23.14
C PRO A 470 13.47 -10.38 -22.17
N VAL A 471 13.59 -9.99 -20.90
CA VAL A 471 14.06 -10.87 -19.83
C VAL A 471 12.90 -11.78 -19.42
N ALA A 472 13.21 -13.03 -19.06
CA ALA A 472 12.23 -13.99 -18.56
C ALA A 472 11.44 -13.44 -17.37
N ALA A 473 10.20 -13.92 -17.20
CA ALA A 473 9.33 -13.50 -16.12
C ALA A 473 10.01 -13.68 -14.76
N SER A 474 9.94 -12.64 -13.93
CA SER A 474 10.29 -12.73 -12.51
C SER A 474 9.12 -13.30 -11.70
N ASP A 475 9.32 -13.56 -10.41
CA ASP A 475 8.21 -13.93 -9.51
C ASP A 475 7.32 -12.72 -9.15
N ASP A 476 7.76 -11.50 -9.47
CA ASP A 476 7.09 -10.25 -9.11
C ASP A 476 6.15 -9.80 -10.23
N LEU A 477 4.96 -9.33 -9.86
CA LEU A 477 4.04 -8.61 -10.74
C LEU A 477 4.49 -7.16 -10.94
N ALA A 478 4.98 -6.56 -9.86
CA ALA A 478 5.53 -5.21 -9.86
C ALA A 478 6.56 -5.02 -8.74
N ARG A 479 7.50 -4.12 -8.99
CA ARG A 479 8.53 -3.71 -8.05
C ARG A 479 8.74 -2.20 -8.12
N ILE A 480 8.77 -1.56 -6.96
CA ILE A 480 9.10 -0.15 -6.80
C ILE A 480 10.22 -0.05 -5.77
N GLU A 481 11.24 0.74 -6.07
CA GLU A 481 12.27 1.09 -5.11
C GLU A 481 12.58 2.57 -5.17
N LEU A 482 12.79 3.17 -4.00
CA LEU A 482 13.20 4.55 -3.83
C LEU A 482 14.34 4.60 -2.83
N ASN A 483 15.41 5.31 -3.19
CA ASN A 483 16.58 5.56 -2.36
C ASN A 483 16.68 7.06 -2.11
N LEU A 484 16.42 7.47 -0.86
CA LEU A 484 16.28 8.88 -0.50
C LEU A 484 17.59 9.68 -0.60
N LEU A 485 18.73 9.07 -0.25
CA LEU A 485 20.04 9.73 -0.22
C LEU A 485 20.44 10.37 -1.55
N PRO A 486 20.49 9.66 -2.70
CA PRO A 486 20.85 10.27 -3.98
C PRO A 486 19.85 11.34 -4.44
N ILE A 487 18.57 11.23 -4.06
CA ILE A 487 17.55 12.24 -4.36
C ILE A 487 17.82 13.52 -3.56
N LEU A 488 18.11 13.38 -2.26
CA LEU A 488 18.43 14.53 -1.41
C LEU A 488 19.75 15.18 -1.80
N GLN A 489 20.77 14.41 -2.18
CA GLN A 489 22.05 14.93 -2.68
C GLN A 489 21.87 15.78 -3.94
N TYR A 490 21.00 15.34 -4.85
CA TYR A 490 20.62 16.14 -6.02
C TYR A 490 19.85 17.41 -5.62
N ALA A 491 18.84 17.30 -4.75
CA ALA A 491 18.10 18.46 -4.28
C ALA A 491 19.02 19.51 -3.62
N GLN A 492 19.99 19.05 -2.81
CA GLN A 492 21.00 19.90 -2.16
C GLN A 492 21.95 20.58 -3.16
N SER A 493 22.27 19.94 -4.28
CA SER A 493 23.13 20.52 -5.32
C SER A 493 22.41 21.58 -6.15
N VAL A 494 21.10 21.44 -6.32
CA VAL A 494 20.21 22.42 -6.97
C VAL A 494 20.00 23.63 -6.06
N GLU A 495 19.65 23.39 -4.80
CA GLU A 495 19.42 24.43 -3.81
C GLU A 495 19.89 24.00 -2.43
N SER A 496 20.85 24.74 -1.88
CA SER A 496 21.40 24.43 -0.57
C SER A 496 20.37 24.65 0.52
N ASN A 497 20.11 23.61 1.32
CA ASN A 497 19.16 23.65 2.42
C ASN A 497 19.73 22.92 3.65
N ASP A 498 19.85 23.60 4.79
CA ASP A 498 20.48 23.03 5.99
C ASP A 498 19.74 21.79 6.54
N ALA A 499 18.41 21.72 6.37
CA ALA A 499 17.64 20.56 6.76
C ALA A 499 17.92 19.37 5.83
N ILE A 500 18.02 19.60 4.51
CA ILE A 500 18.41 18.57 3.55
C ILE A 500 19.84 18.09 3.82
N ALA A 501 20.79 19.00 4.05
CA ALA A 501 22.16 18.66 4.41
C ALA A 501 22.23 17.78 5.67
N SER A 502 21.41 18.09 6.68
CA SER A 502 21.32 17.29 7.91
C SER A 502 20.75 15.89 7.66
N MET A 503 19.76 15.77 6.78
CA MET A 503 19.21 14.46 6.37
C MET A 503 20.23 13.63 5.57
N ILE A 504 20.97 14.26 4.67
CA ILE A 504 22.06 13.61 3.90
C ILE A 504 23.13 13.06 4.86
N ASP A 505 23.56 13.86 5.83
CA ASP A 505 24.57 13.44 6.82
C ASP A 505 24.07 12.28 7.69
N ALA A 506 22.78 12.28 8.08
CA ALA A 506 22.18 11.17 8.80
C ALA A 506 22.13 9.88 7.97
N LEU A 507 21.69 9.97 6.71
CA LEU A 507 21.59 8.83 5.78
C LEU A 507 22.96 8.29 5.37
N SER A 508 23.96 9.16 5.20
CA SER A 508 25.33 8.75 4.83
C SER A 508 26.03 7.93 5.92
N ARG A 509 25.50 7.93 7.15
CA ARG A 509 25.97 7.11 8.29
C ARG A 509 25.10 5.87 8.54
N ALA A 510 23.99 5.73 7.81
CA ALA A 510 23.13 4.57 7.89
C ALA A 510 23.70 3.42 7.05
N ASP A 511 23.12 2.22 7.22
CA ASP A 511 23.54 1.03 6.48
C ASP A 511 23.01 1.02 5.03
N ASP A 512 22.02 1.88 4.73
CA ASP A 512 21.40 2.01 3.41
C ASP A 512 21.16 3.47 3.02
N ALA A 513 20.73 3.67 1.77
CA ALA A 513 20.50 4.97 1.16
C ALA A 513 19.14 5.61 1.52
N GLY A 514 18.50 5.18 2.61
CA GLY A 514 17.12 5.57 2.94
C GLY A 514 16.12 4.84 2.05
N THR A 515 16.23 3.51 2.00
CA THR A 515 15.51 2.68 1.03
C THR A 515 14.04 2.45 1.44
N LEU A 516 13.14 2.65 0.48
CA LEU A 516 11.77 2.13 0.48
C LEU A 516 11.63 1.16 -0.69
N ARG A 517 11.16 -0.06 -0.43
CA ARG A 517 10.91 -1.05 -1.48
C ARG A 517 9.51 -1.62 -1.35
N VAL A 518 8.78 -1.69 -2.46
CA VAL A 518 7.47 -2.32 -2.57
C VAL A 518 7.54 -3.41 -3.62
N VAL A 519 7.12 -4.62 -3.27
CA VAL A 519 7.05 -5.77 -4.18
C VAL A 519 5.66 -6.36 -4.14
N SER A 520 5.06 -6.59 -5.31
CA SER A 520 3.81 -7.32 -5.45
C SER A 520 4.05 -8.65 -6.14
N LYS A 521 3.43 -9.71 -5.64
CA LYS A 521 3.51 -11.07 -6.17
C LYS A 521 2.11 -11.65 -6.32
N ALA A 522 1.92 -12.41 -7.40
CA ALA A 522 0.75 -13.26 -7.54
C ALA A 522 0.85 -14.41 -6.53
N ILE A 523 -0.28 -14.77 -5.91
CA ILE A 523 -0.47 -16.00 -5.15
C ILE A 523 -1.73 -16.68 -5.68
N ASP A 524 -1.96 -17.95 -5.33
CA ASP A 524 -3.15 -18.66 -5.80
C ASP A 524 -4.43 -17.92 -5.39
N ASN A 525 -5.25 -17.58 -6.40
CA ASN A 525 -6.48 -16.79 -6.27
C ASN A 525 -6.30 -15.43 -5.57
N GLY A 526 -5.10 -14.84 -5.57
CA GLY A 526 -4.84 -13.65 -4.78
C GLY A 526 -3.56 -12.90 -5.11
N GLN A 527 -3.22 -11.96 -4.23
CA GLN A 527 -2.00 -11.16 -4.32
C GLN A 527 -1.37 -11.01 -2.94
N ARG A 528 -0.04 -10.97 -2.90
CA ARG A 528 0.75 -10.56 -1.73
C ARG A 528 1.56 -9.31 -2.07
N SER A 529 1.51 -8.32 -1.21
CA SER A 529 2.32 -7.11 -1.29
C SER A 529 3.24 -7.03 -0.08
N ARG A 530 4.52 -6.74 -0.32
CA ARG A 530 5.55 -6.56 0.71
C ARG A 530 6.15 -5.16 0.60
N ILE A 531 6.08 -4.41 1.69
CA ILE A 531 6.69 -3.09 1.84
C ILE A 531 7.86 -3.23 2.80
N VAL A 532 9.04 -2.73 2.42
CA VAL A 532 10.25 -2.76 3.25
C VAL A 532 10.78 -1.34 3.42
N LEU A 533 10.93 -0.92 4.67
CA LEU A 533 11.55 0.34 5.07
C LEU A 533 12.95 0.03 5.64
N GLY A 534 13.98 0.55 4.99
CA GLY A 534 15.37 0.39 5.42
C GLY A 534 15.76 1.24 6.63
N ASP A 535 16.86 0.86 7.28
CA ASP A 535 17.45 1.53 8.46
C ASP A 535 17.65 3.02 8.23
N GLY A 536 18.14 3.42 7.05
CA GLY A 536 18.36 4.83 6.72
C GLY A 536 17.06 5.63 6.76
N LEU A 537 15.98 5.09 6.21
CA LEU A 537 14.69 5.76 6.17
C LEU A 537 14.09 5.88 7.58
N LEU A 538 14.20 4.82 8.40
CA LEU A 538 13.75 4.83 9.79
C LEU A 538 14.49 5.89 10.62
N ARG A 539 15.81 5.99 10.45
CA ARG A 539 16.63 7.01 11.12
C ARG A 539 16.29 8.42 10.67
N ALA A 540 16.04 8.62 9.36
CA ALA A 540 15.62 9.91 8.82
C ALA A 540 14.28 10.36 9.44
N ILE A 541 13.29 9.47 9.51
CA ILE A 541 12.00 9.73 10.19
C ILE A 541 12.23 10.08 11.66
N GLY A 542 13.05 9.29 12.37
CA GLY A 542 13.41 9.57 13.76
C GLY A 542 14.07 10.94 13.96
N GLY A 543 14.95 11.34 13.04
CA GLY A 543 15.55 12.67 13.00
C GLY A 543 14.52 13.79 12.88
N ALA A 544 13.61 13.68 11.91
CA ALA A 544 12.56 14.66 11.67
C ALA A 544 11.61 14.80 12.88
N VAL A 545 11.23 13.69 13.52
CA VAL A 545 10.40 13.70 14.74
C VAL A 545 11.09 14.44 15.89
N ARG A 546 12.39 14.20 16.11
CA ARG A 546 13.17 14.90 17.14
C ARG A 546 13.24 16.40 16.88
N GLU A 547 13.48 16.81 15.63
CA GLU A 547 13.52 18.22 15.26
C GLU A 547 12.19 18.92 15.52
N ALA A 548 11.07 18.29 15.13
CA ALA A 548 9.74 18.82 15.37
C ALA A 548 9.42 18.95 16.88
N GLN A 549 9.84 17.98 17.70
CA GLN A 549 9.68 18.04 19.15
C GLN A 549 10.51 19.17 19.78
N MET A 550 11.76 19.35 19.36
CA MET A 550 12.61 20.45 19.85
C MET A 550 12.02 21.81 19.51
N LYS A 551 11.51 22.00 18.27
CA LYS A 551 10.81 23.24 17.87
C LYS A 551 9.59 23.51 18.74
N LYS A 552 8.77 22.50 19.04
CA LYS A 552 7.60 22.65 19.93
C LYS A 552 8.01 23.04 21.37
N MET A 553 9.09 22.46 21.91
CA MET A 553 9.57 22.82 23.25
C MET A 553 10.12 24.25 23.30
N GLN A 554 10.83 24.70 22.26
CA GLN A 554 11.33 26.08 22.16
C GLN A 554 10.19 27.09 22.03
N GLN A 555 9.14 26.77 21.27
CA GLN A 555 7.94 27.62 21.17
C GLN A 555 7.17 27.72 22.49
N ASN A 556 7.06 26.62 23.24
CA ASN A 556 6.40 26.63 24.55
C ASN A 556 7.24 27.33 25.64
N ASN A 557 8.58 27.30 25.54
CA ASN A 557 9.46 28.00 26.49
C ASN A 557 9.63 29.51 26.18
N GLY A 558 9.15 29.98 25.03
CA GLY A 558 9.13 31.41 24.65
C GLY A 558 7.86 32.17 25.05
N GLN A 559 6.92 31.53 25.77
CA GLN A 559 5.65 32.12 26.21
C GLN A 559 5.59 32.48 27.71
N PHE A 560 6.73 32.65 28.40
CA PHE A 560 6.77 33.09 29.79
C PHE A 560 7.29 34.53 29.95
#